data_AF-A0A0P6Z1J4-F1
#
_entry.id   AF-A0A0P6Z1J4-F1
#
_cell.length_a   1.000
_cell.length_b   1.000
_cell.length_c   1.000
_cell.angle_alpha   90.00
_cell.angle_beta   90.00
_cell.angle_gamma   90.00
#
_symmetry.space_group_name_H-M   'P 1'
#
loop_
_entity.id
_entity.type
_entity.pdbx_description
1 polymer ?
#
loop_
_entity_poly.entity_id
_entity_poly.type
_entity_poly.pdbx_seq_one_letter_code
_entity_poly.pdbx_strand_id
1 'polypeptide(L)'
;MLLTIDHGKPCLEQTTMDQADQPALVFERPLLRKLFRKAENYELPLDITLSQHGFYHWLAERTNRIYFVWHDGSQARGIVFNMSAHAGKPFRQRQCDLCAQFVEVGDMIAVRSLRGRQDGEYQATYSYICADLEECRGFAIPADQLSHFISKHRPKA
;
A
#
# COMPACT_ATOMS: atom_id res chain seq x y z
N MET A 1 61.84 -38.59 -3.46
CA MET A 1 61.66 -38.03 -4.81
C MET A 1 60.30 -37.33 -4.82
N LEU A 2 60.34 -36.01 -5.04
CA LEU A 2 59.27 -35.06 -5.40
C LEU A 2 58.05 -34.82 -4.47
N LEU A 3 58.00 -33.56 -4.05
CA LEU A 3 56.90 -32.76 -3.52
C LEU A 3 55.70 -32.68 -4.49
N THR A 4 54.50 -32.47 -3.93
CA THR A 4 53.57 -31.44 -4.45
C THR A 4 52.70 -30.93 -3.31
N ILE A 5 52.72 -29.60 -3.16
CA ILE A 5 51.85 -28.77 -2.34
C ILE A 5 50.73 -28.34 -3.29
N ASP A 6 49.47 -28.33 -2.84
CA ASP A 6 48.44 -27.55 -3.51
C ASP A 6 47.72 -26.62 -2.53
N HIS A 7 47.54 -25.41 -3.02
CA HIS A 7 47.14 -24.21 -2.31
C HIS A 7 45.63 -24.00 -2.38
N GLY A 8 45.10 -23.44 -1.30
CA GLY A 8 44.13 -22.35 -1.43
C GLY A 8 42.70 -22.74 -1.80
N LYS A 9 41.86 -22.84 -0.77
CA LYS A 9 40.54 -22.21 -0.81
C LYS A 9 40.31 -21.46 0.49
N PRO A 10 40.22 -20.11 0.47
CA PRO A 10 39.68 -19.39 1.60
C PRO A 10 38.20 -19.75 1.71
N CYS A 11 37.79 -20.27 2.87
CA CYS A 11 36.39 -20.28 3.25
C CYS A 11 35.97 -18.82 3.37
N LEU A 12 35.27 -18.31 2.36
CA LEU A 12 34.50 -17.08 2.48
C LEU A 12 33.42 -17.34 3.53
N GLU A 13 33.71 -16.94 4.77
CA GLU A 13 32.69 -16.52 5.72
C GLU A 13 31.82 -15.51 4.98
N GLN A 14 30.63 -15.95 4.57
CA GLN A 14 29.59 -15.05 4.14
C GLN A 14 29.20 -14.27 5.39
N THR A 15 29.76 -13.07 5.50
CA THR A 15 29.30 -12.02 6.41
C THR A 15 27.79 -11.92 6.23
N THR A 16 27.06 -12.42 7.23
CA THR A 16 25.65 -12.11 7.44
C THR A 16 25.56 -10.60 7.46
N MET A 17 25.11 -10.01 6.36
CA MET A 17 24.71 -8.61 6.35
C MET A 17 23.64 -8.48 7.42
N ASP A 18 23.99 -7.81 8.52
CA ASP A 18 23.04 -7.25 9.47
C ASP A 18 21.93 -6.57 8.66
N GLN A 19 20.76 -7.20 8.58
CA GLN A 19 19.54 -6.49 8.31
C GLN A 19 19.36 -5.57 9.51
N ALA A 20 19.89 -4.35 9.38
CA ALA A 20 19.64 -3.27 10.30
C ALA A 20 18.12 -3.18 10.45
N ASP A 21 17.65 -3.56 11.64
CA ASP A 21 16.25 -3.62 12.04
C ASP A 21 15.71 -2.19 11.98
N GLN A 22 15.23 -1.78 10.80
CA GLN A 22 14.63 -0.46 10.65
C GLN A 22 13.39 -0.44 11.53
N PRO A 23 13.28 0.49 12.48
CA PRO A 23 12.18 0.50 13.41
C PRO A 23 10.87 0.59 12.63
N ALA A 24 9.99 -0.37 12.90
CA ALA A 24 8.65 -0.41 12.34
C ALA A 24 7.96 0.95 12.53
N LEU A 25 7.57 1.61 11.43
CA LEU A 25 6.93 2.91 11.50
C LEU A 25 5.47 2.74 11.93
N VAL A 26 5.17 3.13 13.17
CA VAL A 26 3.82 3.02 13.76
C VAL A 26 3.08 4.35 13.64
N PHE A 27 1.87 4.33 13.10
CA PHE A 27 0.97 5.48 13.06
C PHE A 27 -0.17 5.30 14.07
N GLU A 28 -0.16 6.15 15.10
CA GLU A 28 -1.21 6.16 16.13
C GLU A 28 -2.49 6.88 15.68
N ARG A 29 -3.62 6.54 16.32
CA ARG A 29 -4.93 7.15 16.07
C ARG A 29 -4.96 8.68 15.98
N PRO A 30 -4.24 9.46 16.81
CA PRO A 30 -4.23 10.92 16.68
C PRO A 30 -3.71 11.39 15.33
N LEU A 31 -2.70 10.71 14.76
CA LEU A 31 -2.19 10.99 13.43
C LEU A 31 -3.21 10.59 12.36
N LEU A 32 -3.83 9.41 12.49
CA LEU A 32 -4.85 8.94 11.55
C LEU A 32 -6.06 9.89 11.50
N ARG A 33 -6.50 10.42 12.64
CA ARG A 33 -7.55 11.46 12.71
C ARG A 33 -7.15 12.75 11.99
N LYS A 34 -5.87 13.14 12.05
CA LYS A 34 -5.36 14.32 11.32
C LYS A 34 -5.37 14.09 9.81
N LEU A 35 -5.01 12.89 9.36
CA LEU A 35 -5.03 12.51 7.94
C LEU A 35 -6.45 12.41 7.40
N PHE A 36 -7.37 11.84 8.18
CA PHE A 36 -8.74 11.55 7.77
C PHE A 36 -9.75 12.31 8.63
N ARG A 37 -9.72 13.64 8.56
CA ARG A 37 -10.57 14.52 9.40
C ARG A 37 -12.08 14.29 9.25
N LYS A 38 -12.51 13.68 8.15
CA LYS A 38 -13.92 13.37 7.84
C LYS A 38 -14.31 11.92 8.15
N ALA A 39 -13.36 11.10 8.60
CA ALA A 39 -13.63 9.73 8.97
C ALA A 39 -14.28 9.69 10.35
N GLU A 40 -15.31 8.86 10.47
CA GLU A 40 -15.90 8.57 11.77
C GLU A 40 -14.93 7.76 12.62
N ASN A 41 -15.06 7.86 13.94
CA ASN A 41 -14.14 7.17 14.85
C ASN A 41 -14.12 5.66 14.63
N TYR A 42 -15.25 5.03 14.33
CA TYR A 42 -15.34 3.58 14.12
C TYR A 42 -14.63 3.12 12.84
N GLU A 43 -14.28 4.03 11.93
CA GLU A 43 -13.58 3.71 10.69
C GLU A 43 -12.06 3.66 10.88
N LEU A 44 -11.54 4.19 11.98
CA LEU A 44 -10.11 4.33 12.23
C LEU A 44 -9.61 3.26 13.22
N PRO A 45 -8.53 2.52 12.89
CA PRO A 45 -7.88 1.62 13.82
C PRO A 45 -7.21 2.39 14.97
N LEU A 46 -6.83 1.67 16.03
CA LEU A 46 -6.11 2.25 17.17
C LEU A 46 -4.71 2.69 16.78
N ASP A 47 -4.03 1.81 16.08
CA ASP A 47 -2.69 2.01 15.56
C ASP A 47 -2.53 1.11 14.34
N ILE A 48 -1.56 1.47 13.51
CA ILE A 48 -1.16 0.66 12.37
C ILE A 48 0.35 0.66 12.32
N THR A 49 0.90 -0.49 11.94
CA THR A 49 2.31 -0.61 11.61
C THR A 49 2.43 -0.63 10.10
N LEU A 50 3.22 0.29 9.52
CA LEU A 50 3.45 0.24 8.08
C LEU A 50 4.14 -1.07 7.72
N SER A 51 3.73 -1.65 6.59
CA SER A 51 4.42 -2.82 6.03
C SER A 51 5.89 -2.46 5.71
N GLN A 52 6.70 -3.49 5.46
CA GLN A 52 8.06 -3.34 4.90
C GLN A 52 8.10 -2.51 3.61
N HIS A 53 6.96 -2.35 2.92
CA HIS A 53 6.81 -1.55 1.71
C HIS A 53 6.43 -0.07 1.99
N GLY A 54 6.38 0.34 3.25
CA GLY A 54 6.16 1.73 3.65
C GLY A 54 4.71 2.23 3.50
N PHE A 55 3.74 1.31 3.40
CA PHE A 55 2.32 1.64 3.37
C PHE A 55 1.48 0.65 4.19
N TYR A 56 0.24 1.04 4.46
CA TYR A 56 -0.78 0.21 5.07
C TYR A 56 -2.16 0.60 4.50
N HIS A 57 -3.08 -0.35 4.39
CA HIS A 57 -4.46 -0.06 4.03
C HIS A 57 -5.44 -0.95 4.79
N TRP A 58 -6.67 -0.49 4.98
CA TRP A 58 -7.74 -1.28 5.62
C TRP A 58 -9.11 -0.92 5.04
N LEU A 59 -10.06 -1.84 5.18
CA LEU A 59 -11.46 -1.65 4.82
C LEU A 59 -12.27 -1.21 6.05
N ALA A 60 -12.95 -0.07 5.95
CA ALA A 60 -14.02 0.30 6.86
C ALA A 60 -15.34 -0.27 6.33
N GLU A 61 -15.69 -1.48 6.80
CA GLU A 61 -16.80 -2.29 6.28
C GLU A 61 -18.14 -1.53 6.26
N ARG A 62 -18.46 -0.78 7.33
CA ARG A 62 -19.75 -0.06 7.46
C ARG A 62 -19.98 0.97 6.36
N THR A 63 -18.91 1.55 5.83
CA THR A 63 -18.98 2.60 4.80
C THR A 63 -18.44 2.14 3.44
N ASN A 64 -17.98 0.89 3.35
CA ASN A 64 -17.29 0.35 2.19
C ASN A 64 -16.20 1.29 1.66
N ARG A 65 -15.34 1.76 2.58
CA ARG A 65 -14.23 2.67 2.27
C ARG A 65 -12.91 2.00 2.56
N ILE A 66 -11.97 2.11 1.61
CA ILE A 66 -10.59 1.72 1.86
C ILE A 66 -9.79 2.95 2.22
N TYR A 67 -9.15 2.88 3.37
CA TYR A 67 -8.18 3.85 3.81
C TYR A 67 -6.80 3.36 3.45
N PHE A 68 -6.00 4.22 2.85
CA PHE A 68 -4.64 3.92 2.43
C PHE A 68 -3.72 4.98 2.99
N VAL A 69 -2.62 4.56 3.63
CA VAL A 69 -1.65 5.44 4.28
C VAL A 69 -0.24 5.00 3.98
N TRP A 70 0.65 5.97 3.86
CA TRP A 70 2.06 5.73 3.57
C TRP A 70 2.91 6.88 4.13
N HIS A 71 4.22 6.67 4.17
CA HIS A 71 5.19 7.70 4.48
C HIS A 71 5.98 8.05 3.22
N ASP A 72 6.01 9.33 2.81
CA ASP A 72 6.73 9.76 1.59
C ASP A 72 8.19 10.18 1.85
N GLY A 73 8.72 9.87 3.04
CA GLY A 73 10.03 10.29 3.51
C GLY A 73 10.02 11.61 4.29
N SER A 74 9.06 12.50 3.99
CA SER A 74 8.92 13.79 4.68
C SER A 74 7.75 13.83 5.66
N GLN A 75 6.64 13.15 5.31
CA GLN A 75 5.44 13.16 6.13
C GLN A 75 4.55 11.94 5.86
N ALA A 76 3.69 11.66 6.84
CA ALA A 76 2.57 10.76 6.65
C ALA A 76 1.57 11.34 5.64
N ARG A 77 1.05 10.46 4.80
CA ARG A 77 0.04 10.76 3.78
C ARG A 77 -1.08 9.74 3.87
N GLY A 78 -2.26 10.14 3.40
CA GLY A 78 -3.42 9.27 3.36
C GLY A 78 -4.35 9.62 2.21
N ILE A 79 -5.00 8.60 1.67
CA ILE A 79 -6.08 8.72 0.67
C ILE A 79 -7.20 7.75 1.04
N VAL A 80 -8.43 8.12 0.70
CA VAL A 80 -9.62 7.31 0.91
C VAL A 80 -10.20 6.93 -0.44
N PHE A 81 -10.56 5.67 -0.58
CA PHE A 81 -11.22 5.11 -1.74
C PHE A 81 -12.60 4.60 -1.35
N ASN A 82 -13.55 4.73 -2.27
CA ASN A 82 -14.83 4.03 -2.14
C ASN A 82 -14.70 2.71 -2.88
N MET A 83 -15.10 1.63 -2.23
CA MET A 83 -15.27 0.35 -2.86
C MET A 83 -16.60 0.39 -3.62
N SER A 84 -16.61 -0.08 -4.88
CA SER A 84 -17.87 -0.13 -5.65
C SER A 84 -18.88 -1.04 -4.94
N ALA A 85 -20.17 -0.97 -5.28
CA ALA A 85 -21.15 -1.89 -4.69
C ALA A 85 -20.86 -3.38 -5.01
N HIS A 86 -19.94 -3.67 -5.95
CA HIS A 86 -19.46 -5.01 -6.29
C HIS A 86 -18.13 -5.38 -5.61
N ALA A 87 -17.55 -4.46 -4.86
CA ALA A 87 -16.30 -4.65 -4.17
C ALA A 87 -16.44 -5.62 -2.98
N GLY A 88 -15.44 -6.50 -2.81
CA GLY A 88 -15.50 -7.62 -1.87
C GLY A 88 -16.27 -8.82 -2.38
N LYS A 89 -16.72 -8.82 -3.64
CA LYS A 89 -17.19 -10.02 -4.34
C LYS A 89 -16.18 -10.42 -5.43
N PRO A 90 -15.84 -11.71 -5.56
CA PRO A 90 -15.17 -12.26 -6.71
C PRO A 90 -15.84 -11.78 -8.00
N PHE A 91 -15.23 -10.81 -8.70
CA PHE A 91 -15.80 -10.40 -9.97
C PHE A 91 -15.13 -11.17 -11.10
N ARG A 92 -13.79 -11.15 -11.18
CA ARG A 92 -12.97 -11.84 -12.19
C ARG A 92 -11.54 -12.02 -11.68
N GLN A 93 -10.84 -13.03 -12.17
CA GLN A 93 -9.38 -13.08 -12.06
C GLN A 93 -8.74 -12.12 -13.06
N ARG A 94 -7.94 -11.17 -12.55
CA ARG A 94 -7.20 -10.17 -13.34
C ARG A 94 -5.95 -9.74 -12.59
N GLN A 95 -5.11 -8.96 -13.24
CA GLN A 95 -3.99 -8.31 -12.58
C GLN A 95 -4.49 -7.21 -11.62
N CYS A 96 -4.00 -7.23 -10.38
CA CYS A 96 -4.22 -6.20 -9.38
C CYS A 96 -3.36 -4.96 -9.67
N ASP A 97 -3.97 -3.78 -9.72
CA ASP A 97 -3.29 -2.50 -9.97
C ASP A 97 -2.36 -2.08 -8.82
N LEU A 98 -2.50 -2.66 -7.63
CA LEU A 98 -1.67 -2.35 -6.46
C LEU A 98 -0.46 -3.28 -6.35
N CYS A 99 -0.66 -4.60 -6.30
CA CYS A 99 0.42 -5.58 -6.09
C CYS A 99 0.93 -6.24 -7.40
N ALA A 100 0.33 -5.92 -8.54
CA ALA A 100 0.64 -6.50 -9.86
C ALA A 100 0.46 -8.03 -9.98
N GLN A 101 -0.11 -8.70 -8.96
CA GLN A 101 -0.39 -10.13 -8.99
C GLN A 101 -1.68 -10.44 -9.76
N PHE A 102 -1.73 -11.62 -10.38
CA PHE A 102 -2.95 -12.12 -11.01
C PHE A 102 -3.80 -12.85 -9.98
N VAL A 103 -4.83 -12.16 -9.50
CA VAL A 103 -5.66 -12.60 -8.37
C VAL A 103 -7.12 -12.29 -8.64
N GLU A 104 -7.98 -12.72 -7.74
CA GLU A 104 -9.35 -12.26 -7.70
C GLU A 104 -9.39 -10.79 -7.28
N VAL A 105 -10.04 -9.94 -8.08
CA VAL A 105 -10.07 -8.49 -7.86
C VAL A 105 -11.49 -7.96 -7.61
N GLY A 106 -11.56 -6.91 -6.80
CA GLY A 106 -12.71 -6.03 -6.64
C GLY A 106 -12.48 -4.66 -7.28
N ASP A 107 -13.56 -3.93 -7.53
CA ASP A 107 -13.50 -2.60 -8.14
C ASP A 107 -13.36 -1.50 -7.08
N MET A 108 -12.26 -0.76 -7.13
CA MET A 108 -11.99 0.39 -6.28
C MET A 108 -12.20 1.69 -7.05
N ILE A 109 -12.90 2.65 -6.44
CA ILE A 109 -13.22 3.95 -7.02
C ILE A 109 -12.61 5.06 -6.16
N ALA A 110 -11.63 5.76 -6.72
CA ALA A 110 -11.16 7.03 -6.18
C ALA A 110 -12.03 8.16 -6.74
N VAL A 111 -12.85 8.81 -5.90
CA VAL A 111 -13.66 9.97 -6.32
C VAL A 111 -12.96 11.25 -5.90
N ARG A 112 -12.80 12.19 -6.83
CA ARG A 112 -12.10 13.46 -6.61
C ARG A 112 -13.02 14.62 -6.93
N SER A 113 -12.94 15.69 -6.15
CA SER A 113 -13.50 17.00 -6.52
C SER A 113 -12.44 17.79 -7.28
N LEU A 114 -12.77 18.29 -8.47
CA LEU A 114 -11.91 19.19 -9.24
C LEU A 114 -12.00 20.59 -8.61
N ARG A 115 -11.08 20.90 -7.68
CA ARG A 115 -11.02 22.25 -7.09
C ARG A 115 -10.67 23.27 -8.18
N GLY A 116 -11.50 24.30 -8.34
CA GLY A 116 -11.24 25.45 -9.22
C GLY A 116 -12.23 25.66 -10.35
N ARG A 117 -13.14 24.71 -10.63
CA ARG A 117 -14.30 24.95 -11.49
C ARG A 117 -15.54 25.17 -10.62
N GLN A 118 -16.31 26.21 -10.94
CA GLN A 118 -17.47 26.63 -10.16
C GLN A 118 -18.60 25.59 -10.10
N ASP A 119 -18.51 24.50 -10.87
CA ASP A 119 -19.62 23.55 -11.07
C ASP A 119 -19.37 22.15 -10.53
N GLY A 120 -18.74 22.01 -9.35
CA GLY A 120 -18.80 20.75 -8.59
C GLY A 120 -18.42 19.49 -9.37
N GLU A 121 -17.58 19.59 -10.39
CA GLU A 121 -17.25 18.45 -11.25
C GLU A 121 -16.37 17.46 -10.46
N TYR A 122 -16.79 16.19 -10.46
CA TYR A 122 -16.04 15.11 -9.85
C TYR A 122 -15.39 14.25 -10.91
N GLN A 123 -14.11 13.91 -10.72
CA GLN A 123 -13.44 12.90 -11.53
C GLN A 123 -13.32 11.61 -10.72
N ALA A 124 -13.90 10.53 -11.26
CA ALA A 124 -13.71 9.19 -10.73
C ALA A 124 -12.53 8.52 -11.44
N THR A 125 -11.66 7.87 -10.68
CA THR A 125 -10.59 7.02 -11.20
C THR A 125 -10.78 5.62 -10.65
N TYR A 126 -10.84 4.65 -11.54
CA TYR A 126 -11.07 3.26 -11.22
C TYR A 126 -9.75 2.50 -11.18
N SER A 127 -9.65 1.57 -10.23
CA SER A 127 -8.59 0.56 -10.18
C SER A 127 -9.14 -0.78 -9.72
N TYR A 128 -8.53 -1.84 -10.19
CA TYR A 128 -8.81 -3.19 -9.73
C TYR A 128 -7.79 -3.56 -8.67
N ILE A 129 -8.22 -3.90 -7.47
CA ILE A 129 -7.32 -4.37 -6.40
C ILE A 129 -7.79 -5.72 -5.88
N CYS A 130 -6.94 -6.43 -5.13
CA CYS A 130 -7.30 -7.73 -4.56
C CYS A 130 -8.65 -7.65 -3.82
N ALA A 131 -9.49 -8.67 -4.02
CA ALA A 131 -10.73 -8.81 -3.25
C ALA A 131 -10.43 -9.04 -1.76
N ASP A 132 -9.39 -9.81 -1.46
CA ASP A 132 -8.80 -9.95 -0.13
C ASP A 132 -7.66 -8.94 0.07
N LEU A 133 -7.90 -7.97 0.96
CA LEU A 133 -6.92 -6.93 1.29
C LEU A 133 -5.78 -7.45 2.19
N GLU A 134 -6.03 -8.47 3.00
CA GLU A 134 -5.00 -9.10 3.81
C GLU A 134 -4.00 -9.81 2.91
N GLU A 135 -4.51 -10.57 1.94
CA GLU A 135 -3.70 -11.22 0.90
C GLU A 135 -2.89 -10.17 0.13
N CYS A 136 -3.51 -9.05 -0.25
CA CYS A 136 -2.83 -7.96 -0.95
C CYS A 136 -1.59 -7.44 -0.21
N ARG A 137 -1.70 -7.28 1.12
CA ARG A 137 -0.60 -6.79 1.97
C ARG A 137 0.53 -7.81 2.12
N GLY A 138 0.22 -9.10 1.97
CA GLY A 138 1.21 -10.17 2.01
C GLY A 138 2.11 -10.20 0.78
N PHE A 139 1.70 -9.59 -0.34
CA PHE A 139 2.53 -9.54 -1.54
C PHE A 139 3.65 -8.50 -1.43
N ALA A 140 4.81 -8.85 -1.98
CA ALA A 140 5.88 -7.92 -2.16
C ALA A 140 5.49 -6.87 -3.22
N ILE A 141 5.29 -5.61 -2.80
CA ILE A 141 4.93 -4.52 -3.71
C ILE A 141 6.17 -3.70 -4.06
N PRO A 142 6.59 -3.67 -5.33
CA PRO A 142 7.68 -2.81 -5.79
C PRO A 142 7.38 -1.32 -5.53
N ALA A 143 8.40 -0.55 -5.16
CA ALA A 143 8.23 0.87 -4.82
C ALA A 143 7.75 1.72 -6.00
N ASP A 144 8.15 1.38 -7.21
CA ASP A 144 7.70 1.97 -8.47
C ASP A 144 6.22 1.66 -8.75
N GLN A 145 5.78 0.42 -8.51
CA GLN A 145 4.37 0.03 -8.64
C GLN A 145 3.49 0.81 -7.65
N LEU A 146 3.92 0.89 -6.38
CA LEU A 146 3.24 1.67 -5.36
C LEU A 146 3.18 3.16 -5.74
N SER A 147 4.30 3.72 -6.21
CA SER A 147 4.38 5.12 -6.65
C SER A 147 3.48 5.37 -7.85
N HIS A 148 3.43 4.45 -8.81
CA HIS A 148 2.54 4.52 -9.95
C HIS A 148 1.07 4.52 -9.51
N PHE A 149 0.68 3.58 -8.64
CA PHE A 149 -0.67 3.50 -8.09
C PHE A 149 -1.07 4.79 -7.35
N ILE A 150 -0.20 5.29 -6.46
CA ILE A 150 -0.45 6.55 -5.74
C ILE A 150 -0.57 7.72 -6.72
N SER A 151 0.33 7.84 -7.70
CA SER A 151 0.29 8.93 -8.69
C SER A 151 -0.95 8.89 -9.56
N LYS A 152 -1.41 7.69 -9.95
CA LYS A 152 -2.67 7.46 -10.65
C LYS A 152 -3.84 8.03 -9.86
N HIS A 153 -3.83 7.94 -8.52
CA HIS A 153 -4.94 8.32 -7.65
C HIS A 153 -4.82 9.68 -6.94
N ARG A 154 -3.63 10.29 -6.90
CA ARG A 154 -3.40 11.58 -6.25
C ARG A 154 -3.95 12.74 -7.10
N PRO A 155 -4.64 13.73 -6.52
CA PRO A 155 -5.01 14.94 -7.24
C PRO A 155 -3.73 15.61 -7.79
N LYS A 156 -3.73 16.00 -9.07
CA LYS A 156 -2.71 16.92 -9.59
C LYS A 156 -2.89 18.25 -8.85
N ALA A 157 -1.80 18.75 -8.27
CA ALA A 157 -1.77 20.06 -7.64
C ALA A 157 -2.01 21.16 -8.68
#